data_AF-T1ABF8-F1
#
_entry.id   AF-T1ABF8-F1
#
_cell.length_a   1.000
_cell.length_b   1.000
_cell.length_c   1.000
_cell.angle_alpha   90.00
_cell.angle_beta   90.00
_cell.angle_gamma   90.00
#
_symmetry.space_group_name_H-M   'P 1'
#
loop_
_entity.id
_entity.type
_entity.pdbx_description
1 polymer ?
#
loop_
_entity_poly.entity_id
_entity_poly.type
_entity_poly.pdbx_seq_one_letter_code
_entity_poly.pdbx_strand_id
1 'polypeptide(L)'
;TTELENREPRFGQVGGARRVARTIFLGSAPSSVSNQVTARGLDRARIVLGCLQPGQVASVYSDALNRLADRLHYLNASGDKAQDTTRFWFDTRANLRREMEDRKRRFDDKTEVRGKIADALKRVVGNTPSFDGVHIFTPHADVPDDTALRLVVLPPEHWYSRDEARAAHDAVLAYVRHNGSKPRYRSNRLIFLAPDHGTLARVTDAARTALAWGSIVDDVTEGRLNIDLLQKNQAEKELRAAEEVLPRAARECYRWLLCPVQEAPADPKPTV
;
A
#
# COMPACT_ATOMS: atom_id res chain seq x y z
N THR A 1 23.72 2.93 8.03
CA THR A 1 24.14 4.35 8.08
C THR A 1 25.01 4.71 6.89
N THR A 2 26.08 3.97 6.60
CA THR A 2 26.99 4.21 5.45
C THR A 2 26.26 4.26 4.10
N GLU A 3 25.33 3.33 3.87
CA GLU A 3 24.53 3.33 2.64
C GLU A 3 23.70 4.62 2.45
N LEU A 4 23.15 5.17 3.55
CA LEU A 4 22.39 6.43 3.50
C LEU A 4 23.31 7.62 3.20
N GLU A 5 24.50 7.65 3.79
CA GLU A 5 25.51 8.68 3.56
C GLU A 5 26.07 8.63 2.13
N ASN A 6 26.25 7.44 1.57
CA ASN A 6 26.71 7.26 0.18
C ASN A 6 25.66 7.70 -0.84
N ARG A 7 24.37 7.46 -0.56
CA ARG A 7 23.27 7.90 -1.44
C ARG A 7 23.00 9.40 -1.37
N GLU A 8 23.27 10.03 -0.23
CA GLU A 8 22.99 11.45 -0.01
C GLU A 8 24.25 12.20 0.43
N PRO A 9 24.96 12.86 -0.50
CA PRO A 9 26.23 13.53 -0.22
C PRO A 9 26.18 14.53 0.94
N ARG A 10 25.04 15.22 1.12
CA ARG A 10 24.81 16.15 2.24
C ARG A 10 24.96 15.49 3.62
N PHE A 11 24.59 14.21 3.76
CA PHE A 11 24.80 13.46 4.99
C PHE A 11 26.22 12.93 5.08
N GLY A 12 26.79 12.51 3.95
CA GLY A 12 28.17 12.01 3.88
C GLY A 12 29.21 13.03 4.32
N GLN A 13 29.10 14.29 3.86
CA GLN A 13 30.05 15.37 4.18
C GLN A 13 30.23 15.61 5.69
N VAL A 14 29.17 15.45 6.47
CA VAL A 14 29.19 15.70 7.92
C VAL A 14 29.17 14.40 8.74
N GLY A 15 29.09 13.23 8.09
CA GLY A 15 28.86 11.95 8.76
C GLY A 15 27.53 11.92 9.55
N GLY A 16 26.51 12.57 8.99
CA GLY A 16 25.28 12.92 9.69
C GLY A 16 24.52 11.70 10.22
N ALA A 17 24.35 10.69 9.38
CA ALA A 17 23.62 9.48 9.76
C ALA A 17 24.36 8.68 10.83
N ARG A 18 25.70 8.61 10.76
CA ARG A 18 26.52 7.91 11.74
C ARG A 18 26.53 8.61 13.09
N ARG A 19 26.63 9.95 13.11
CA ARG A 19 26.55 10.75 14.34
C ARG A 19 25.20 10.55 15.02
N VAL A 20 24.10 10.71 14.28
CA VAL A 20 22.73 10.48 14.80
C VAL A 20 22.59 9.08 15.39
N ALA A 21 22.97 8.05 14.64
CA ALA A 21 22.86 6.67 15.12
C ALA A 21 23.70 6.42 16.38
N ARG A 22 24.93 6.96 16.46
CA ARG A 22 25.79 6.82 17.65
C ARG A 22 25.22 7.55 18.87
N THR A 23 24.73 8.77 18.67
CA THR A 23 24.12 9.56 19.75
C THR A 23 22.90 8.84 20.33
N ILE A 24 22.03 8.31 19.47
CA ILE A 24 20.87 7.51 19.91
C ILE A 24 21.36 6.26 20.62
N PHE A 25 22.26 5.48 20.01
CA PHE A 25 22.74 4.23 20.58
C PHE A 25 23.33 4.42 21.99
N LEU A 26 24.25 5.36 22.15
CA LEU A 26 24.89 5.64 23.43
C LEU A 26 23.92 6.25 24.46
N GLY A 27 23.06 7.17 24.03
CA GLY A 27 22.15 7.86 24.94
C GLY A 27 20.88 7.07 25.29
N SER A 28 20.49 6.08 24.48
CA SER A 28 19.33 5.20 24.74
C SER A 28 19.69 3.87 25.40
N ALA A 29 20.98 3.46 25.37
CA ALA A 29 21.45 2.19 25.94
C ALA A 29 21.08 1.95 27.42
N PRO A 30 21.10 2.95 28.32
CA PRO A 30 20.66 2.74 29.70
C PRO A 30 19.16 2.38 29.82
N SER A 31 18.35 2.76 28.83
CA SER A 31 16.90 2.57 28.83
C SER A 31 16.42 1.32 28.10
N SER A 32 17.30 0.58 27.43
CA SER A 32 16.93 -0.65 26.70
C SER A 32 16.90 -1.89 27.58
N VAL A 33 17.53 -1.87 28.76
CA VAL A 33 17.71 -3.05 29.64
C VAL A 33 16.72 -3.06 30.82
N SER A 34 16.12 -1.92 31.15
CA SER A 34 15.24 -1.75 32.30
C SER A 34 13.79 -1.57 31.85
N ASN A 35 12.92 -2.53 32.20
CA ASN A 35 11.46 -2.44 32.03
C ASN A 35 10.81 -1.35 32.92
N GLN A 36 11.59 -0.69 33.79
CA GLN A 36 11.14 0.31 34.76
C GLN A 36 11.57 1.74 34.43
N VAL A 37 12.24 1.99 33.29
CA VAL A 37 12.57 3.37 32.93
C VAL A 37 11.29 4.11 32.54
N THR A 38 10.92 5.10 33.35
CA THR A 38 9.75 5.98 33.18
C THR A 38 9.71 6.70 31.83
N ALA A 39 10.83 6.78 31.13
CA ALA A 39 10.86 7.40 29.81
C ALA A 39 12.00 6.84 28.93
N ARG A 40 11.65 5.92 28.02
CA ARG A 40 12.58 5.23 27.11
C ARG A 40 13.09 6.15 25.99
N GLY A 41 14.40 6.09 25.70
CA GLY A 41 15.00 6.79 24.56
C GLY A 41 15.28 8.28 24.76
N LEU A 42 15.82 8.90 23.71
CA LEU A 42 16.21 10.31 23.67
C LEU A 42 15.23 11.13 22.84
N ASP A 43 14.88 12.32 23.31
CA ASP A 43 14.09 13.28 22.54
C ASP A 43 14.87 13.83 21.33
N ARG A 44 14.12 14.38 20.35
CA ARG A 44 14.69 14.90 19.10
C ARG A 44 15.73 15.98 19.35
N ALA A 45 15.44 16.89 20.28
CA ALA A 45 16.32 18.01 20.61
C ALA A 45 17.69 17.55 21.15
N ARG A 46 17.72 16.58 22.07
CA ARG A 46 18.96 16.01 22.62
C ARG A 46 19.76 15.28 21.55
N ILE A 47 19.10 14.56 20.64
CA ILE A 47 19.78 13.88 19.54
C ILE A 47 20.48 14.89 18.64
N VAL A 48 19.77 15.95 18.23
CA VAL A 48 20.36 17.01 17.38
C VAL A 48 21.51 17.70 18.12
N LEU A 49 21.32 18.07 19.39
CA LEU A 49 22.36 18.69 20.22
C LEU A 49 23.61 17.81 20.34
N GLY A 50 23.46 16.50 20.52
CA GLY A 50 24.59 15.57 20.61
C GLY A 50 25.31 15.32 19.28
N CYS A 51 24.73 15.70 18.15
CA CYS A 51 25.33 15.51 16.82
C CYS A 51 25.95 16.78 16.24
N LEU A 52 25.38 17.95 16.57
CA LEU A 52 25.70 19.23 15.97
C LEU A 52 27.16 19.61 16.20
N GLN A 53 27.78 20.27 15.22
CA GLN A 53 29.10 20.89 15.34
C GLN A 53 29.02 22.35 14.89
N PRO A 54 29.94 23.21 15.33
CA PRO A 54 30.05 24.58 14.85
C PRO A 54 30.10 24.64 13.32
N GLY A 55 29.36 25.58 12.72
CA GLY A 55 29.32 25.78 11.26
C GLY A 55 28.44 24.80 10.48
N GLN A 56 27.75 23.87 11.15
CA GLN A 56 26.86 22.91 10.50
C GLN A 56 25.38 23.22 10.74
N VAL A 57 24.52 22.85 9.79
CA VAL A 57 23.09 23.14 9.85
C VAL A 57 22.35 22.00 10.56
N ALA A 58 21.57 22.33 11.59
CA ALA A 58 20.82 21.36 12.40
C ALA A 58 19.79 20.54 11.58
N SER A 59 19.19 21.13 10.56
CA SER A 59 18.19 20.48 9.71
C SER A 59 18.73 19.23 9.00
N VAL A 60 20.03 19.18 8.69
CA VAL A 60 20.69 18.01 8.09
C VAL A 60 20.62 16.80 9.03
N TYR A 61 20.82 17.02 10.33
CA TYR A 61 20.74 15.97 11.34
C TYR A 61 19.30 15.54 11.62
N SER A 62 18.38 16.49 11.65
CA SER A 62 16.95 16.25 11.78
C SER A 62 16.38 15.41 10.62
N ASP A 63 16.82 15.65 9.40
CA ASP A 63 16.42 14.86 8.23
C ASP A 63 17.10 13.48 8.23
N ALA A 64 18.39 13.41 8.56
CA ALA A 64 19.09 12.13 8.73
C ALA A 64 18.40 11.24 9.78
N LEU A 65 17.93 11.81 10.90
CA LEU A 65 17.14 11.10 11.92
C LEU A 65 15.86 10.50 11.35
N ASN A 66 15.09 11.27 10.59
CA ASN A 66 13.85 10.79 9.96
C ASN A 66 14.13 9.64 8.99
N ARG A 67 15.13 9.80 8.11
CA ARG A 67 15.56 8.77 7.15
C ARG A 67 16.02 7.49 7.83
N LEU A 68 16.74 7.61 8.95
CA LEU A 68 17.15 6.46 9.74
C LEU A 68 15.97 5.79 10.43
N ALA A 69 15.04 6.55 11.01
CA ALA A 69 13.84 6.02 11.63
C ALA A 69 12.90 5.33 10.62
N ASP A 70 12.97 5.67 9.33
CA ASP A 70 12.24 4.98 8.26
C ASP A 70 12.92 3.68 7.79
N ARG A 71 14.26 3.61 7.87
CA ARG A 71 15.03 2.49 7.29
C ARG A 71 15.53 1.47 8.31
N LEU A 72 15.88 1.91 9.51
CA LEU A 72 16.48 1.04 10.52
C LEU A 72 15.41 0.21 11.21
N HIS A 73 15.55 -1.10 11.11
CA HIS A 73 14.61 -2.08 11.65
C HIS A 73 14.54 -2.15 13.17
N TYR A 74 15.57 -1.68 13.87
CA TYR A 74 15.70 -1.76 15.32
C TYR A 74 15.62 -0.39 15.99
N LEU A 75 15.41 0.67 15.20
CA LEU A 75 15.20 2.01 15.70
C LEU A 75 13.69 2.21 15.91
N ASN A 76 13.31 2.45 17.14
CA ASN A 76 11.93 2.70 17.53
C ASN A 76 11.73 4.19 17.82
N ALA A 77 10.49 4.63 17.68
CA ALA A 77 10.05 5.99 18.00
C ALA A 77 8.78 5.93 18.86
N SER A 78 8.62 6.86 19.80
CA SER A 78 7.45 6.89 20.69
C SER A 78 6.18 7.42 20.02
N GLY A 79 6.27 7.96 18.81
CA GLY A 79 5.14 8.59 18.13
C GLY A 79 5.57 9.29 16.84
N ASP A 80 4.90 10.40 16.54
CA ASP A 80 5.15 11.17 15.32
C ASP A 80 6.57 11.75 15.29
N LYS A 81 7.37 11.31 14.32
CA LYS A 81 8.79 11.68 14.17
C LYS A 81 8.99 13.19 14.04
N ALA A 82 7.98 13.94 13.59
CA ALA A 82 8.06 15.39 13.42
C ALA A 82 8.00 16.16 14.75
N GLN A 83 7.46 15.58 15.83
CA GLN A 83 7.35 16.25 17.11
C GLN A 83 8.67 16.25 17.88
N ASP A 84 9.00 17.36 18.54
CA ASP A 84 10.23 17.49 19.32
C ASP A 84 10.24 16.60 20.57
N THR A 85 9.06 16.29 21.10
CA THR A 85 8.85 15.39 22.25
C THR A 85 9.01 13.92 21.88
N THR A 86 9.11 13.59 20.59
CA THR A 86 9.26 12.20 20.14
C THR A 86 10.61 11.66 20.51
N ARG A 87 10.57 10.51 21.18
CA ARG A 87 11.75 9.82 21.66
C ARG A 87 12.14 8.71 20.72
N PHE A 88 13.44 8.53 20.54
CA PHE A 88 14.04 7.50 19.71
C PHE A 88 14.96 6.61 20.54
N TRP A 89 14.91 5.30 20.28
CA TRP A 89 15.78 4.33 20.95
C TRP A 89 16.05 3.12 20.07
N PHE A 90 17.21 2.49 20.29
CA PHE A 90 17.47 1.17 19.75
C PHE A 90 16.90 0.09 20.67
N ASP A 91 16.32 -0.93 20.08
CA ASP A 91 15.82 -2.11 20.76
C ASP A 91 16.34 -3.39 20.09
N THR A 92 16.41 -4.49 20.81
CA THR A 92 16.73 -5.81 20.23
C THR A 92 15.56 -6.37 19.43
N ARG A 93 14.33 -5.93 19.74
CA ARG A 93 13.12 -6.26 18.99
C ARG A 93 12.98 -5.36 17.77
N ALA A 94 12.59 -5.96 16.65
CA ALA A 94 12.30 -5.21 15.43
C ALA A 94 11.10 -4.27 15.64
N ASN A 95 11.11 -3.13 14.97
CA ASN A 95 9.98 -2.21 14.95
C ASN A 95 8.83 -2.78 14.10
N LEU A 96 7.60 -2.31 14.38
CA LEU A 96 6.40 -2.76 13.69
C LEU A 96 6.47 -2.55 12.17
N ARG A 97 7.21 -1.53 11.71
CA ARG A 97 7.38 -1.26 10.29
C ARG A 97 8.16 -2.36 9.57
N ARG A 98 9.23 -2.89 10.18
CA ARG A 98 9.95 -4.05 9.63
C ARG A 98 9.02 -5.26 9.57
N GLU A 99 8.32 -5.55 10.67
CA GLU A 99 7.38 -6.66 10.74
C GLU A 99 6.32 -6.56 9.62
N MET A 100 5.81 -5.36 9.37
CA MET A 100 4.89 -5.08 8.27
C MET A 100 5.53 -5.36 6.91
N GLU A 101 6.73 -4.86 6.62
CA GLU A 101 7.42 -5.12 5.34
C GLU A 101 7.73 -6.61 5.12
N ASP A 102 8.07 -7.34 6.20
CA ASP A 102 8.31 -8.78 6.16
C ASP A 102 7.02 -9.57 5.90
N ARG A 103 5.88 -9.11 6.44
CA ARG A 103 4.55 -9.69 6.18
C ARG A 103 4.03 -9.35 4.79
N LYS A 104 4.27 -8.13 4.31
CA LYS A 104 3.87 -7.64 2.99
C LYS A 104 4.30 -8.57 1.85
N ARG A 105 5.46 -9.22 2.01
CA ARG A 105 6.02 -10.17 1.04
C ARG A 105 5.35 -11.55 1.03
N ARG A 106 4.55 -11.88 2.05
CA ARG A 106 3.92 -13.19 2.22
C ARG A 106 2.57 -13.29 1.52
N PHE A 107 1.93 -12.15 1.23
CA PHE A 107 0.61 -12.13 0.61
C PHE A 107 0.69 -12.48 -0.88
N ASP A 108 -0.21 -13.36 -1.30
CA ASP A 108 -0.32 -13.76 -2.70
C ASP A 108 -1.16 -12.76 -3.51
N ASP A 109 -0.67 -12.39 -4.70
CA ASP A 109 -1.31 -11.38 -5.53
C ASP A 109 -2.65 -11.85 -6.10
N LYS A 110 -2.78 -13.15 -6.39
CA LYS A 110 -3.94 -13.69 -7.09
C LYS A 110 -5.13 -13.91 -6.17
N THR A 111 -4.87 -14.13 -4.88
CA THR A 111 -5.90 -14.45 -3.88
C THR A 111 -6.15 -13.27 -2.95
N GLU A 112 -5.27 -13.04 -1.98
CA GLU A 112 -5.48 -12.08 -0.88
C GLU A 112 -5.47 -10.63 -1.37
N VAL A 113 -4.47 -10.27 -2.18
CA VAL A 113 -4.34 -8.89 -2.69
C VAL A 113 -5.50 -8.57 -3.64
N ARG A 114 -5.84 -9.49 -4.55
CA ARG A 114 -7.02 -9.37 -5.41
C ARG A 114 -8.28 -9.16 -4.57
N GLY A 115 -8.48 -9.94 -3.50
CA GLY A 115 -9.62 -9.79 -2.59
C GLY A 115 -9.69 -8.39 -1.97
N LYS A 116 -8.57 -7.90 -1.43
CA LYS A 116 -8.51 -6.56 -0.82
C LYS A 116 -8.78 -5.44 -1.82
N ILE A 117 -8.27 -5.55 -3.05
CA ILE A 117 -8.57 -4.60 -4.14
C ILE A 117 -10.06 -4.67 -4.50
N ALA A 118 -10.64 -5.86 -4.59
CA ALA A 118 -12.06 -6.05 -4.90
C ALA A 118 -12.95 -5.35 -3.86
N ASP A 119 -12.63 -5.50 -2.58
CA ASP A 119 -13.38 -4.84 -1.50
C ASP A 119 -13.25 -3.32 -1.54
N ALA A 120 -12.08 -2.78 -1.89
CA ALA A 120 -11.91 -1.36 -2.12
C ALA A 120 -12.75 -0.87 -3.30
N LEU A 121 -12.79 -1.62 -4.40
CA LEU A 121 -13.59 -1.30 -5.59
C LEU A 121 -15.09 -1.38 -5.31
N LYS A 122 -15.56 -2.33 -4.49
CA LYS A 122 -16.97 -2.40 -4.07
C LYS A 122 -17.41 -1.10 -3.39
N ARG A 123 -16.56 -0.53 -2.54
CA ARG A 123 -16.84 0.76 -1.87
C ARG A 123 -16.81 1.96 -2.83
N VAL A 124 -16.02 1.88 -3.90
CA VAL A 124 -15.82 2.98 -4.84
C VAL A 124 -16.85 2.99 -5.97
N VAL A 125 -17.10 1.83 -6.58
CA VAL A 125 -17.89 1.67 -7.83
C VAL A 125 -19.18 0.91 -7.59
N GLY A 126 -19.29 0.15 -6.50
CA GLY A 126 -20.40 -0.78 -6.26
C GLY A 126 -21.78 -0.16 -6.13
N ASN A 127 -21.90 1.16 -5.95
CA ASN A 127 -23.17 1.88 -5.85
C ASN A 127 -23.33 2.93 -6.96
N THR A 128 -22.98 2.57 -8.19
CA THR A 128 -23.15 3.47 -9.35
C THR A 128 -24.58 3.36 -9.87
N PRO A 129 -25.41 4.42 -9.77
CA PRO A 129 -26.85 4.35 -10.07
C PRO A 129 -27.15 4.15 -11.56
N SER A 130 -26.19 4.41 -12.44
CA SER A 130 -26.33 4.25 -13.89
C SER A 130 -26.33 2.79 -14.36
N PHE A 131 -25.99 1.84 -13.48
CA PHE A 131 -25.90 0.42 -13.79
C PHE A 131 -26.83 -0.39 -12.90
N ASP A 132 -27.59 -1.30 -13.48
CA ASP A 132 -28.45 -2.23 -12.76
C ASP A 132 -27.65 -3.28 -11.98
N GLY A 133 -26.37 -3.48 -12.34
CA GLY A 133 -25.45 -4.37 -11.64
C GLY A 133 -23.98 -4.07 -11.90
N VAL A 134 -23.17 -4.15 -10.85
CA VAL A 134 -21.71 -3.99 -10.92
C VAL A 134 -21.05 -5.32 -10.53
N HIS A 135 -20.23 -5.84 -11.43
CA HIS A 135 -19.58 -7.15 -11.33
C HIS A 135 -18.07 -6.95 -11.18
N ILE A 136 -17.55 -7.12 -9.96
CA ILE A 136 -16.13 -6.91 -9.67
C ILE A 136 -15.40 -8.23 -9.74
N PHE A 137 -14.49 -8.37 -10.71
CA PHE A 137 -13.69 -9.57 -10.97
C PHE A 137 -14.52 -10.84 -11.16
N THR A 138 -15.78 -10.69 -11.55
CA THR A 138 -16.72 -11.79 -11.74
C THR A 138 -16.48 -12.43 -13.11
N PRO A 139 -16.21 -13.75 -13.19
CA PRO A 139 -16.02 -14.44 -14.46
C PRO A 139 -17.22 -14.27 -15.40
N HIS A 140 -16.98 -14.35 -16.71
CA HIS A 140 -18.02 -14.17 -17.72
C HIS A 140 -19.20 -15.15 -17.63
N ALA A 141 -19.03 -16.29 -16.97
CA ALA A 141 -20.08 -17.29 -16.70
C ALA A 141 -21.10 -16.85 -15.64
N ASP A 142 -20.67 -16.00 -14.71
CA ASP A 142 -21.46 -15.58 -13.55
C ASP A 142 -22.06 -14.19 -13.75
N VAL A 143 -21.82 -13.57 -14.91
CA VAL A 143 -22.45 -12.31 -15.32
C VAL A 143 -23.73 -12.62 -16.09
N PRO A 144 -24.92 -12.25 -15.58
CA PRO A 144 -26.19 -12.54 -16.25
C PRO A 144 -26.25 -11.99 -17.68
N ASP A 145 -27.01 -12.67 -18.54
CA ASP A 145 -27.25 -12.28 -19.94
C ASP A 145 -28.70 -11.81 -20.11
N ASP A 146 -29.06 -10.74 -19.40
CA ASP A 146 -30.39 -10.13 -19.36
C ASP A 146 -30.42 -8.74 -20.01
N THR A 147 -31.54 -8.04 -19.90
CA THR A 147 -31.74 -6.72 -20.54
C THR A 147 -31.14 -5.56 -19.74
N ALA A 148 -30.70 -5.82 -18.51
CA ALA A 148 -30.13 -4.84 -17.58
C ALA A 148 -28.73 -4.39 -18.04
N LEU A 149 -28.40 -3.11 -17.83
CA LEU A 149 -27.07 -2.59 -18.14
C LEU A 149 -26.10 -2.92 -17.00
N ARG A 150 -25.01 -3.61 -17.31
CA ARG A 150 -24.06 -4.14 -16.32
C ARG A 150 -22.66 -3.58 -16.54
N LEU A 151 -22.03 -3.17 -15.44
CA LEU A 151 -20.62 -2.77 -15.41
C LEU A 151 -19.77 -3.96 -14.93
N VAL A 152 -18.81 -4.40 -15.75
CA VAL A 152 -17.86 -5.44 -15.42
C VAL A 152 -16.50 -4.82 -15.15
N VAL A 153 -16.02 -4.93 -13.91
CA VAL A 153 -14.67 -4.48 -13.54
C VAL A 153 -13.71 -5.63 -13.75
N LEU A 154 -12.78 -5.47 -14.69
CA LEU A 154 -11.81 -6.49 -15.06
C LEU A 154 -10.77 -6.69 -13.95
N PRO A 155 -10.26 -7.91 -13.75
CA PRO A 155 -9.22 -8.18 -12.76
C PRO A 155 -7.86 -7.54 -13.12
N PRO A 156 -6.94 -7.39 -12.14
CA PRO A 156 -5.63 -6.73 -12.32
C PRO A 156 -4.77 -7.27 -13.48
N GLU A 157 -4.94 -8.55 -13.85
CA GLU A 157 -4.22 -9.22 -14.93
C GLU A 157 -4.69 -8.79 -16.32
N HIS A 158 -5.89 -8.23 -16.43
CA HIS A 158 -6.49 -7.72 -17.67
C HIS A 158 -6.41 -6.19 -17.70
N TRP A 159 -5.17 -5.69 -17.60
CA TRP A 159 -4.87 -4.26 -17.62
C TRP A 159 -4.86 -3.67 -19.03
N TYR A 160 -4.97 -2.34 -19.08
CA TYR A 160 -4.88 -1.54 -20.29
C TYR A 160 -3.73 -0.53 -20.20
N SER A 161 -3.02 -0.36 -21.30
CA SER A 161 -2.11 0.75 -21.58
C SER A 161 -2.36 1.24 -23.01
N ARG A 162 -2.00 2.49 -23.31
CA ARG A 162 -2.08 3.02 -24.68
C ARG A 162 -1.16 2.27 -25.65
N ASP A 163 -0.02 1.80 -25.15
CA ASP A 163 0.96 1.06 -25.95
C ASP A 163 0.62 -0.43 -26.08
N GLU A 164 -0.13 -0.98 -25.12
CA GLU A 164 -0.56 -2.37 -25.12
C GLU A 164 -1.97 -2.53 -24.52
N ALA A 165 -2.92 -2.85 -25.40
CA ALA A 165 -4.33 -3.01 -25.05
C ALA A 165 -4.81 -4.47 -25.09
N ARG A 166 -3.96 -5.39 -25.56
CA ARG A 166 -4.35 -6.77 -25.87
C ARG A 166 -4.91 -7.52 -24.65
N ALA A 167 -4.29 -7.38 -23.48
CA ALA A 167 -4.72 -8.10 -22.27
C ALA A 167 -6.16 -7.76 -21.85
N ALA A 168 -6.54 -6.48 -21.91
CA ALA A 168 -7.91 -6.05 -21.62
C ALA A 168 -8.87 -6.36 -22.79
N HIS A 169 -8.44 -6.16 -24.04
CA HIS A 169 -9.29 -6.39 -25.22
C HIS A 169 -9.65 -7.86 -25.38
N ASP A 170 -8.68 -8.77 -25.25
CA ASP A 170 -8.91 -10.22 -25.32
C ASP A 170 -9.89 -10.66 -24.22
N ALA A 171 -9.78 -10.08 -23.02
CA ALA A 171 -10.73 -10.31 -21.94
C ALA A 171 -12.14 -9.81 -22.31
N VAL A 172 -12.30 -8.55 -22.74
CA VAL A 172 -13.60 -7.99 -23.17
C VAL A 172 -14.24 -8.84 -24.26
N LEU A 173 -13.48 -9.25 -25.27
CA LEU A 173 -13.97 -10.12 -26.34
C LEU A 173 -14.44 -11.48 -25.83
N ALA A 174 -13.80 -12.05 -24.81
CA ALA A 174 -14.25 -13.28 -24.18
C ALA A 174 -15.63 -13.10 -23.49
N TYR A 175 -15.82 -12.00 -22.74
CA TYR A 175 -17.12 -11.71 -22.11
C TYR A 175 -18.22 -11.47 -23.15
N VAL A 176 -17.91 -10.74 -24.21
CA VAL A 176 -18.85 -10.43 -25.29
C VAL A 176 -19.31 -11.68 -26.04
N ARG A 177 -18.42 -12.66 -26.23
CA ARG A 177 -18.74 -13.90 -26.96
C ARG A 177 -19.37 -14.98 -26.10
N HIS A 178 -18.98 -15.06 -24.82
CA HIS A 178 -19.27 -16.22 -23.98
C HIS A 178 -19.98 -15.84 -22.68
N ASN A 179 -20.99 -16.63 -22.31
CA ASN A 179 -21.56 -16.69 -20.97
C ASN A 179 -21.43 -18.13 -20.45
N GLY A 180 -20.28 -18.43 -19.82
CA GLY A 180 -19.88 -19.79 -19.48
C GLY A 180 -19.66 -20.62 -20.74
N SER A 181 -20.29 -21.79 -20.81
CA SER A 181 -20.24 -22.66 -21.99
C SER A 181 -21.16 -22.22 -23.13
N LYS A 182 -22.07 -21.26 -22.89
CA LYS A 182 -23.04 -20.79 -23.87
C LYS A 182 -22.54 -19.53 -24.59
N PRO A 183 -22.92 -19.30 -25.85
CA PRO A 183 -22.72 -18.00 -26.47
C PRO A 183 -23.54 -16.93 -25.71
N ARG A 184 -23.00 -15.71 -25.63
CA ARG A 184 -23.72 -14.57 -25.05
C ARG A 184 -24.56 -13.88 -26.12
N TYR A 185 -25.83 -13.57 -25.81
CA TYR A 185 -26.77 -13.00 -26.77
C TYR A 185 -26.94 -11.47 -26.60
N ARG A 186 -26.78 -10.94 -25.39
CA ARG A 186 -26.98 -9.51 -25.08
C ARG A 186 -25.65 -8.83 -24.72
N SER A 187 -24.66 -9.01 -25.58
CA SER A 187 -23.32 -8.44 -25.39
C SER A 187 -23.30 -6.91 -25.29
N ASN A 188 -24.23 -6.23 -25.98
CA ASN A 188 -24.41 -4.78 -25.94
C ASN A 188 -24.88 -4.23 -24.58
N ARG A 189 -25.15 -5.10 -23.59
CA ARG A 189 -25.53 -4.72 -22.23
C ARG A 189 -24.35 -4.67 -21.26
N LEU A 190 -23.13 -4.95 -21.71
CA LEU A 190 -21.93 -4.94 -20.89
C LEU A 190 -21.05 -3.72 -21.19
N ILE A 191 -20.64 -3.02 -20.14
CA ILE A 191 -19.57 -2.01 -20.17
C ILE A 191 -18.44 -2.50 -19.27
N PHE A 192 -17.19 -2.25 -19.66
CA PHE A 192 -16.02 -2.78 -18.96
C PHE A 192 -15.19 -1.67 -18.34
N LEU A 193 -14.67 -1.90 -17.14
CA LEU A 193 -13.70 -1.03 -16.48
C LEU A 193 -12.39 -1.78 -16.29
N ALA A 194 -11.33 -1.30 -16.92
CA ALA A 194 -10.00 -1.89 -16.88
C ALA A 194 -9.04 -1.07 -16.00
N PRO A 195 -8.10 -1.74 -15.31
CA PRO A 195 -7.03 -1.07 -14.59
C PRO A 195 -5.96 -0.53 -15.55
N ASP A 196 -5.39 0.62 -15.20
CA ASP A 196 -4.24 1.22 -15.88
C ASP A 196 -2.93 0.54 -15.48
N HIS A 197 -2.15 0.10 -16.47
CA HIS A 197 -0.90 -0.63 -16.22
C HIS A 197 0.11 0.18 -15.40
N GLY A 198 0.25 1.48 -15.67
CA GLY A 198 1.25 2.34 -15.03
C GLY A 198 1.00 2.58 -13.54
N THR A 199 -0.25 2.45 -13.10
CA THR A 199 -0.65 2.65 -11.70
C THR A 199 -0.98 1.34 -10.97
N LEU A 200 -1.00 0.21 -11.68
CA LEU A 200 -1.30 -1.11 -11.14
C LEU A 200 -0.38 -1.48 -9.96
N ALA A 201 0.93 -1.26 -10.10
CA ALA A 201 1.89 -1.57 -9.04
C ALA A 201 1.59 -0.80 -7.74
N ARG A 202 1.10 0.44 -7.85
CA ARG A 202 0.77 1.29 -6.70
C ARG A 202 -0.46 0.78 -5.95
N VAL A 203 -1.51 0.34 -6.65
CA VAL A 203 -2.70 -0.20 -5.99
C VAL A 203 -2.41 -1.56 -5.33
N THR A 204 -1.62 -2.42 -5.99
CA THR A 204 -1.15 -3.68 -5.43
C THR A 204 -0.32 -3.46 -4.16
N ASP A 205 0.60 -2.50 -4.19
CA ASP A 205 1.44 -2.17 -3.04
C ASP A 205 0.63 -1.61 -1.86
N ALA A 206 -0.34 -0.74 -2.15
CA ALA A 206 -1.26 -0.20 -1.14
C ALA A 206 -2.12 -1.30 -0.51
N ALA A 207 -2.63 -2.24 -1.32
CA ALA A 207 -3.42 -3.38 -0.85
C ALA A 207 -2.58 -4.31 0.05
N ARG A 208 -1.36 -4.67 -0.36
CA ARG A 208 -0.43 -5.47 0.47
C ARG A 208 -0.09 -4.77 1.78
N THR A 209 0.11 -3.46 1.76
CA THR A 209 0.41 -2.66 2.96
C THR A 209 -0.79 -2.69 3.93
N ALA A 210 -2.01 -2.52 3.43
CA ALA A 210 -3.21 -2.60 4.25
C ALA A 210 -3.43 -4.01 4.84
N LEU A 211 -3.18 -5.06 4.04
CA LEU A 211 -3.25 -6.46 4.51
C LEU A 211 -2.20 -6.75 5.59
N ALA A 212 -0.97 -6.28 5.42
CA ALA A 212 0.11 -6.50 6.36
C ALA A 212 -0.16 -5.82 7.71
N TRP A 213 -0.63 -4.57 7.71
CA TRP A 213 -1.06 -3.89 8.93
C TRP A 213 -2.26 -4.56 9.58
N GLY A 214 -3.23 -5.03 8.78
CA GLY A 214 -4.40 -5.76 9.27
C GLY A 214 -3.99 -7.02 10.02
N SER A 215 -3.15 -7.84 9.39
CA SER A 215 -2.60 -9.06 10.00
C SER A 215 -1.84 -8.80 11.31
N ILE A 216 -1.12 -7.67 11.44
CA ILE A 216 -0.45 -7.31 12.70
C ILE A 216 -1.49 -6.99 13.78
N VAL A 217 -2.49 -6.17 13.46
CA VAL A 217 -3.55 -5.80 14.42
C VAL A 217 -4.36 -7.02 14.85
N ASP A 218 -4.65 -7.93 13.92
CA ASP A 218 -5.34 -9.19 14.20
C ASP A 218 -4.52 -10.08 15.13
N ASP A 219 -3.22 -10.27 14.86
CA ASP A 219 -2.32 -11.05 15.73
C ASP A 219 -2.18 -10.47 17.14
N VAL A 220 -2.20 -9.13 17.26
CA VAL A 220 -2.17 -8.45 18.57
C VAL A 220 -3.48 -8.66 19.31
N THR A 221 -4.60 -8.61 18.60
CA THR A 221 -5.94 -8.82 19.17
C THR A 221 -6.13 -10.26 19.63
N GLU A 222 -5.58 -11.22 18.89
CA GLU A 222 -5.64 -12.66 19.19
C GLU A 222 -4.51 -13.13 20.14
N GLY A 223 -3.66 -12.21 20.62
CA GLY A 223 -2.59 -12.50 21.58
C GLY A 223 -1.41 -13.30 21.03
N ARG A 224 -1.31 -13.47 19.70
CA ARG A 224 -0.14 -14.09 19.04
C ARG A 224 1.07 -13.17 19.04
N LEU A 225 0.86 -11.86 19.04
CA LEU A 225 1.91 -10.86 19.05
C LEU A 225 1.80 -9.98 20.32
N ASN A 226 2.73 -10.17 21.25
CA ASN A 226 2.79 -9.39 22.48
C ASN A 226 3.57 -8.08 22.26
N ILE A 227 2.85 -6.97 22.20
CA ILE A 227 3.39 -5.61 22.09
C ILE A 227 2.84 -4.71 23.20
N ASP A 228 3.50 -3.56 23.41
CA ASP A 228 3.00 -2.58 24.36
C ASP A 228 1.79 -1.79 23.82
N LEU A 229 1.11 -1.04 24.69
CA LEU A 229 -0.08 -0.26 24.32
C LEU A 229 0.24 0.84 23.28
N LEU A 230 1.45 1.39 23.31
CA LEU A 230 1.87 2.45 22.40
C LEU A 230 2.05 1.92 20.99
N GLN A 231 2.71 0.77 20.86
CA GLN A 231 2.87 0.01 19.63
C GLN A 231 1.51 -0.45 19.08
N LYS A 232 0.59 -0.89 19.95
CA LYS A 232 -0.77 -1.24 19.54
C LYS A 232 -1.50 -0.05 18.91
N ASN A 233 -1.52 1.09 19.60
CA ASN A 233 -2.15 2.31 19.09
C ASN A 233 -1.50 2.78 17.77
N GLN A 234 -0.18 2.62 17.64
CA GLN A 234 0.54 2.92 16.41
C GLN A 234 0.12 1.99 15.26
N ALA A 235 0.03 0.67 15.50
CA ALA A 235 -0.41 -0.28 14.49
C ALA A 235 -1.83 -0.01 13.99
N GLU A 236 -2.76 0.30 14.90
CA GLU A 236 -4.14 0.66 14.55
C GLU A 236 -4.20 1.96 13.73
N LYS A 237 -3.38 2.95 14.07
CA LYS A 237 -3.29 4.21 13.31
C LYS A 237 -2.77 4.00 11.90
N GLU A 238 -1.69 3.21 11.76
CA GLU A 238 -1.10 2.89 10.45
C GLU A 238 -2.04 2.05 9.59
N LEU A 239 -2.78 1.10 10.19
CA LEU A 239 -3.83 0.35 9.51
C LEU A 239 -4.89 1.30 8.93
N ARG A 240 -5.45 2.19 9.75
CA ARG A 240 -6.46 3.17 9.29
C ARG A 240 -5.94 4.03 8.14
N ALA A 241 -4.71 4.54 8.26
CA ALA A 241 -4.08 5.33 7.20
C ALA A 241 -3.92 4.53 5.90
N ALA A 242 -3.47 3.27 5.98
CA ALA A 242 -3.35 2.40 4.80
C ALA A 242 -4.72 2.09 4.15
N GLU A 243 -5.76 1.89 4.97
CA GLU A 243 -7.12 1.66 4.47
C GLU A 243 -7.76 2.88 3.82
N GLU A 244 -7.40 4.10 4.23
CA GLU A 244 -7.86 5.34 3.56
C GLU A 244 -7.17 5.58 2.21
N VAL A 245 -5.91 5.14 2.06
CA VAL A 245 -5.14 5.30 0.82
C VAL A 245 -5.64 4.37 -0.27
N LEU A 246 -6.01 3.13 0.07
CA LEU A 246 -6.36 2.10 -0.92
C LEU A 246 -7.52 2.48 -1.85
N PRO A 247 -8.68 3.00 -1.38
CA PRO A 247 -9.77 3.44 -2.26
C PRO A 247 -9.36 4.55 -3.23
N ARG A 248 -8.45 5.45 -2.82
CA ARG A 248 -7.93 6.53 -3.69
C ARG A 248 -7.04 5.94 -4.78
N ALA A 249 -6.12 5.04 -4.42
CA ALA A 249 -5.28 4.33 -5.38
C ALA A 249 -6.11 3.47 -6.35
N ALA A 250 -7.17 2.83 -5.87
CA ALA A 250 -8.10 2.05 -6.70
C ALA A 250 -8.83 2.93 -7.72
N ARG A 251 -9.32 4.12 -7.31
CA ARG A 251 -9.93 5.11 -8.22
C ARG A 251 -8.96 5.60 -9.30
N GLU A 252 -7.72 5.88 -8.93
CA GLU A 252 -6.70 6.33 -9.87
C GLU A 252 -6.33 5.23 -10.89
N CYS A 253 -6.34 3.97 -10.46
CA CYS A 253 -5.99 2.82 -11.29
C CYS A 253 -7.11 2.37 -12.23
N TYR A 254 -8.34 2.21 -11.71
CA TYR A 254 -9.48 1.75 -12.49
C TYR A 254 -10.19 2.91 -13.17
N ARG A 255 -9.63 3.34 -14.31
CA ARG A 255 -10.07 4.53 -15.05
C ARG A 255 -10.40 4.30 -16.52
N TRP A 256 -10.03 3.15 -17.09
CA TRP A 256 -10.22 2.88 -18.51
C TRP A 256 -11.58 2.24 -18.73
N LEU A 257 -12.51 2.99 -19.32
CA LEU A 257 -13.79 2.46 -19.74
C LEU A 257 -13.67 1.88 -21.15
N LEU A 258 -13.92 0.59 -21.28
CA LEU A 258 -13.89 -0.12 -22.56
C LEU A 258 -15.33 -0.47 -22.96
N CYS A 259 -15.72 -0.03 -24.16
CA CYS A 259 -17.07 -0.12 -24.66
C CYS A 259 -17.05 -0.88 -26.00
N PRO A 260 -17.34 -2.19 -26.03
CA PRO A 260 -17.35 -2.92 -27.28
C PRO A 260 -18.46 -2.40 -28.20
N VAL A 261 -18.09 -2.04 -29.42
CA VAL A 261 -18.98 -1.56 -30.47
C VAL A 261 -18.93 -2.52 -31.66
N GLN A 262 -20.10 -2.79 -32.23
CA GLN A 262 -20.24 -3.47 -33.50
C GLN A 262 -21.17 -2.63 -34.37
N GLU A 263 -20.60 -2.00 -35.40
CA GLU A 263 -21.34 -1.05 -36.24
C GLU A 263 -22.26 -1.79 -37.23
N ALA A 264 -21.73 -2.83 -37.91
CA ALA A 264 -22.52 -3.67 -38.78
C ALA A 264 -22.78 -5.06 -38.17
N PRO A 265 -24.00 -5.61 -38.27
CA PRO A 265 -24.32 -6.95 -37.80
C PRO A 265 -23.45 -8.06 -38.41
N ALA A 266 -22.89 -7.81 -39.61
CA ALA A 266 -22.04 -8.73 -40.35
C ALA A 266 -20.55 -8.63 -39.99
N ASP A 267 -20.16 -7.67 -39.14
CA ASP A 267 -18.76 -7.51 -38.77
C ASP A 267 -18.25 -8.76 -38.03
N PRO A 268 -17.07 -9.28 -38.40
CA PRO A 268 -16.58 -10.56 -37.88
C PRO A 268 -16.19 -10.49 -36.40
N LYS A 269 -15.84 -9.30 -35.89
CA LYS A 269 -15.47 -9.07 -34.49
C LYS A 269 -15.92 -7.66 -34.05
N PRO A 270 -16.44 -7.52 -32.82
CA PRO A 270 -16.65 -6.20 -32.24
C PRO A 270 -15.31 -5.50 -31.99
N THR A 271 -15.31 -4.19 -32.16
CA THR A 271 -14.17 -3.32 -31.84
C THR A 271 -14.30 -2.89 -30.39
N VAL A 272 -13.19 -2.87 -29.64
CA VAL A 272 -13.14 -2.51 -28.21
C VAL A 272 -12.42 -1.18 -28.05
#